data_AF-A0A1N6EP06-F1
#
_entry.id   AF-A0A1N6EP06-F1
#
_cell.length_a   1.000
_cell.length_b   1.000
_cell.length_c   1.000
_cell.angle_alpha   90.00
_cell.angle_beta   90.00
_cell.angle_gamma   90.00
#
_symmetry.space_group_name_H-M   'P 1'
#
loop_
_entity.id
_entity.type
_entity.pdbx_description
1 polymer ?
#
loop_
_entity_poly.entity_id
_entity_poly.type
_entity_poly.pdbx_seq_one_letter_code
_entity_poly.pdbx_strand_id
1 'polypeptide(L)'
;MTDSVSSNTEGASPTQRKSRYRRTVDRQTYLDESAQMVGALSHDITAIMGEYNRQLVELHERLRDAQPRSHGAVLMDLNRCGYGCLGCPHPVWVKWMDKQKNNRQSASKWIAVRLSRPGTAARSKSIPDEARELIAEAQALIERRARFIDHLKRINKAIGAARSTRPDLGFQHTGEGE
;
A
#
# COMPACT_ATOMS: atom_id res chain seq x y z
N MET A 1 -44.66 33.16 73.15
CA MET A 1 -43.31 33.44 72.62
C MET A 1 -42.86 32.20 71.86
N THR A 2 -42.59 32.42 70.57
CA THR A 2 -41.81 31.63 69.59
C THR A 2 -42.30 30.25 69.14
N ASP A 3 -42.87 30.30 67.94
CA ASP A 3 -42.88 29.35 66.82
C ASP A 3 -41.69 28.38 66.71
N SER A 4 -41.90 27.20 66.11
CA SER A 4 -41.45 26.91 64.73
C SER A 4 -41.58 25.43 64.34
N VAL A 5 -42.25 25.21 63.21
CA VAL A 5 -42.23 24.01 62.38
C VAL A 5 -41.03 24.11 61.42
N SER A 6 -40.29 23.01 61.19
CA SER A 6 -39.52 22.72 59.97
C SER A 6 -38.87 21.32 60.10
N SER A 7 -39.19 20.32 59.29
CA SER A 7 -38.87 20.11 57.86
C SER A 7 -37.66 19.18 57.67
N ASN A 8 -37.91 18.15 56.84
CA ASN A 8 -37.06 17.06 56.36
C ASN A 8 -35.57 17.35 56.15
N THR A 9 -34.73 16.35 56.43
CA THR A 9 -33.47 16.12 55.69
C THR A 9 -33.19 14.62 55.56
N GLU A 10 -33.62 14.09 54.41
CA GLU A 10 -32.85 13.23 53.50
C GLU A 10 -31.69 12.40 54.08
N GLY A 11 -31.98 11.14 54.42
CA GLY A 11 -30.97 10.08 54.51
C GLY A 11 -30.52 9.67 53.12
N ALA A 12 -29.61 10.45 52.51
CA ALA A 12 -28.92 10.06 51.28
C ALA A 12 -28.05 8.81 51.54
N SER A 13 -28.50 7.66 51.02
CA SER A 13 -27.69 6.44 50.99
C SER A 13 -26.38 6.69 50.25
N PRO A 14 -25.22 6.23 50.77
CA PRO A 14 -23.96 6.45 50.10
C PRO A 14 -23.94 5.65 48.81
N THR A 15 -24.07 6.35 47.67
CA THR A 15 -23.72 5.82 46.36
C THR A 15 -22.30 5.27 46.43
N GLN A 16 -22.17 3.94 46.46
CA GLN A 16 -20.93 3.23 46.19
C GLN A 16 -20.47 3.65 44.79
N ARG A 17 -19.62 4.68 44.74
CA ARG A 17 -18.83 5.02 43.57
C ARG A 17 -17.96 3.80 43.30
N LYS A 18 -18.40 2.94 42.38
CA LYS A 18 -17.56 1.95 41.73
C LYS A 18 -16.44 2.73 41.07
N SER A 19 -15.34 2.91 41.80
CA SER A 19 -14.09 3.44 41.28
C SER A 19 -13.75 2.57 40.09
N ARG A 20 -13.98 3.08 38.88
CA ARG A 20 -13.43 2.49 37.67
C ARG A 20 -11.93 2.52 37.88
N TYR A 21 -11.38 1.36 38.21
CA TYR A 21 -9.94 1.15 38.28
C TYR A 21 -9.39 1.46 36.89
N ARG A 22 -8.99 2.72 36.68
CA ARG A 22 -8.32 3.17 35.47
C ARG A 22 -6.96 2.50 35.58
N ARG A 23 -6.81 1.36 34.89
CA ARG A 23 -5.52 0.68 34.77
C ARG A 23 -4.60 1.70 34.11
N THR A 24 -3.81 2.41 34.90
CA THR A 24 -2.72 3.26 34.42
C THR A 24 -1.68 2.28 33.93
N VAL A 25 -1.82 1.87 32.67
CA VAL A 25 -0.72 1.17 31.98
C VAL A 25 0.45 2.13 32.06
N ASP A 26 1.55 1.65 32.62
CA ASP A 26 2.77 2.42 32.72
C ASP A 26 3.16 2.91 31.31
N ARG A 27 3.57 4.18 31.22
CA ARG A 27 3.84 4.82 29.93
C ARG A 27 4.95 4.08 29.18
N GLN A 28 5.95 3.58 29.88
CA GLN A 28 7.06 2.84 29.26
C GLN A 28 6.55 1.51 28.69
N THR A 29 5.73 0.78 29.46
CA THR A 29 5.09 -0.47 29.00
C THR A 29 4.29 -0.24 27.71
N TYR A 30 3.50 0.83 27.63
CA TYR A 30 2.76 1.17 26.41
C TYR A 30 3.68 1.47 25.22
N LEU A 31 4.77 2.20 25.44
CA LEU A 31 5.74 2.51 24.38
C LEU A 31 6.41 1.24 23.85
N ASP A 32 6.82 0.35 24.74
CA ASP A 32 7.49 -0.91 24.37
C ASP A 32 6.55 -1.84 23.58
N GLU A 33 5.30 -2.01 24.05
CA GLU A 33 4.27 -2.77 23.34
C GLU A 33 3.98 -2.15 21.96
N SER A 34 3.89 -0.82 21.88
CA SER A 34 3.67 -0.13 20.60
C SER A 34 4.84 -0.31 19.63
N ALA A 35 6.08 -0.28 20.12
CA ALA A 35 7.26 -0.49 19.30
C ALA A 35 7.31 -1.92 18.75
N GLN A 36 6.99 -2.92 19.57
CA GLN A 36 6.88 -4.32 19.13
C GLN A 36 5.81 -4.51 18.07
N MET A 37 4.61 -3.92 18.27
CA MET A 37 3.53 -3.98 17.28
C MET A 37 3.91 -3.32 15.95
N VAL A 38 4.55 -2.15 15.99
CA VAL A 38 5.02 -1.45 14.78
C VAL A 38 6.12 -2.26 14.08
N GLY A 39 7.02 -2.89 14.84
CA GLY A 39 8.05 -3.78 14.30
C GLY A 39 7.45 -4.97 13.56
N ALA A 40 6.51 -5.67 14.18
CA ALA A 40 5.80 -6.80 13.57
C ALA A 40 5.05 -6.39 12.29
N LEU A 41 4.27 -5.29 12.35
CA LEU A 41 3.57 -4.76 11.18
C LEU A 41 4.54 -4.38 10.03
N SER A 42 5.67 -3.77 10.36
CA SER A 42 6.68 -3.39 9.35
C SER A 42 7.30 -4.62 8.69
N HIS A 43 7.54 -5.68 9.46
CA HIS A 43 8.02 -6.96 8.94
C HIS A 43 7.00 -7.58 7.97
N ASP A 44 5.74 -7.68 8.38
CA ASP A 44 4.66 -8.25 7.55
C ASP A 44 4.47 -7.46 6.25
N ILE A 45 4.46 -6.13 6.33
CA ILE A 45 4.36 -5.26 5.15
C ILE A 45 5.50 -5.52 4.17
N THR A 46 6.72 -5.65 4.70
CA THR A 46 7.93 -5.91 3.90
C THR A 46 7.86 -7.29 3.25
N ALA A 47 7.43 -8.31 4.00
CA ALA A 47 7.29 -9.68 3.50
C ALA A 47 6.24 -9.75 2.36
N ILE A 48 5.05 -9.17 2.57
CA ILE A 48 3.97 -9.16 1.59
C ILE A 48 4.39 -8.40 0.31
N MET A 49 5.01 -7.22 0.45
CA MET A 49 5.52 -6.49 -0.71
C MET A 49 6.64 -7.23 -1.43
N GLY A 50 7.53 -7.88 -0.68
CA GLY A 50 8.59 -8.72 -1.22
C GLY A 50 8.04 -9.86 -2.09
N GLU A 51 7.00 -10.54 -1.62
CA GLU A 51 6.28 -11.57 -2.39
C GLU A 51 5.71 -11.01 -3.69
N TYR A 52 4.95 -9.91 -3.62
CA TYR A 52 4.39 -9.29 -4.84
C TYR A 52 5.47 -8.89 -5.85
N ASN A 53 6.59 -8.38 -5.38
CA ASN A 53 7.69 -7.98 -6.25
C ASN A 53 8.38 -9.17 -6.90
N ARG A 54 8.61 -10.26 -6.14
CA ARG A 54 9.15 -11.52 -6.68
C ARG A 54 8.24 -12.09 -7.76
N GLN A 55 6.94 -12.21 -7.48
CA GLN A 55 5.96 -12.74 -8.44
C GLN A 55 5.88 -11.88 -9.71
N LEU A 56 6.00 -10.55 -9.60
CA LEU A 56 6.04 -9.68 -10.77
C LEU A 56 7.29 -9.90 -11.63
N VAL A 57 8.46 -10.13 -11.03
CA VAL A 57 9.68 -10.44 -11.76
C VAL A 57 9.56 -11.80 -12.44
N GLU A 58 9.02 -12.81 -11.76
CA GLU A 58 8.79 -14.13 -12.36
C GLU A 58 7.86 -14.05 -13.58
N LEU A 59 6.73 -13.34 -13.45
CA LEU A 59 5.80 -13.15 -14.56
C LEU A 59 6.41 -12.32 -15.70
N HIS A 60 7.31 -11.38 -15.39
CA HIS A 60 8.04 -10.63 -16.41
C HIS A 60 8.90 -11.56 -17.28
N GLU A 61 9.70 -12.42 -16.65
CA GLU A 61 10.59 -13.34 -17.36
C GLU A 61 9.78 -14.37 -18.16
N ARG A 62 8.79 -15.01 -17.53
CA ARG A 62 7.91 -15.98 -18.20
C ARG A 62 7.20 -15.39 -19.40
N LEU A 63 6.74 -14.14 -19.32
CA LEU A 63 6.09 -13.46 -20.45
C LEU A 63 7.07 -13.17 -21.60
N ARG A 64 8.34 -12.88 -21.30
CA ARG A 64 9.37 -12.69 -22.33
C ARG A 64 9.71 -13.99 -23.04
N ASP A 65 9.75 -15.09 -22.31
CA ASP A 65 10.01 -16.42 -22.86
C ASP A 65 8.85 -16.91 -23.73
N ALA A 66 7.61 -16.80 -23.23
CA ALA A 66 6.41 -17.20 -23.95
C ALA A 66 6.15 -16.34 -25.20
N GLN A 67 6.62 -15.09 -25.20
CA GLN A 67 6.44 -14.18 -26.31
C GLN A 67 7.66 -13.28 -26.53
N PRO A 68 8.65 -13.76 -27.30
CA PRO A 68 9.81 -12.97 -27.65
C PRO A 68 9.43 -11.66 -28.35
N ARG A 69 10.30 -10.65 -28.21
CA ARG A 69 10.11 -9.31 -28.78
C ARG A 69 9.97 -9.37 -30.30
N SER A 70 8.73 -9.23 -30.75
CA SER A 70 8.33 -9.28 -32.16
C SER A 70 7.25 -8.22 -32.45
N HIS A 71 6.94 -7.99 -33.74
CA HIS A 71 5.92 -7.00 -34.10
C HIS A 71 4.55 -7.50 -33.61
N GLY A 72 3.90 -6.69 -32.78
CA GLY A 72 2.62 -7.02 -32.17
C GLY A 72 2.73 -7.54 -30.74
N ALA A 73 3.92 -7.94 -30.29
CA ALA A 73 4.15 -8.51 -28.97
C ALA A 73 3.74 -7.54 -27.85
N VAL A 74 2.95 -8.03 -26.89
CA VAL A 74 2.57 -7.33 -25.67
C VAL A 74 3.47 -7.78 -24.52
N LEU A 75 4.31 -6.88 -24.01
CA LEU A 75 5.24 -7.17 -22.92
C LEU A 75 4.95 -6.27 -21.71
N MET A 76 5.44 -6.70 -20.56
CA MET A 76 5.47 -5.92 -19.32
C MET A 76 6.92 -5.50 -19.06
N ASP A 77 7.20 -4.22 -18.95
CA ASP A 77 8.49 -3.71 -18.47
C ASP A 77 8.40 -3.38 -16.98
N LEU A 78 9.48 -3.63 -16.24
CA LEU A 78 9.58 -3.36 -14.81
C LEU A 78 10.52 -2.18 -14.56
N ASN A 79 9.96 -1.00 -14.36
CA ASN A 79 10.74 0.21 -14.15
C ASN A 79 11.15 0.38 -12.68
N ARG A 80 12.36 0.91 -12.47
CA ARG A 80 12.81 1.39 -11.17
C ARG A 80 12.09 2.70 -10.82
N CYS A 81 11.97 2.93 -9.52
CA CYS A 81 11.34 4.10 -8.96
C CYS A 81 12.34 5.26 -8.70
N GLY A 82 11.79 6.47 -8.54
CA GLY A 82 12.48 7.60 -7.92
C GLY A 82 12.18 7.69 -6.41
N TYR A 83 12.71 8.73 -5.76
CA TYR A 83 12.53 8.98 -4.33
C TYR A 83 11.05 9.05 -3.91
N GLY A 84 10.70 8.46 -2.76
CA GLY A 84 9.35 8.52 -2.18
C GLY A 84 8.35 7.47 -2.72
N CYS A 85 8.80 6.48 -3.47
CA CYS A 85 7.93 5.41 -3.93
C CYS A 85 7.58 4.41 -2.81
N LEU A 86 6.30 4.08 -2.68
CA LEU A 86 5.78 3.10 -1.71
C LEU A 86 5.77 1.65 -2.23
N GLY A 87 6.20 1.43 -3.47
CA GLY A 87 6.27 0.09 -4.04
C GLY A 87 6.90 0.05 -5.42
N CYS A 88 8.11 -0.50 -5.50
CA CYS A 88 8.83 -0.84 -6.74
C CYS A 88 8.92 -2.37 -6.89
N PRO A 89 9.00 -2.95 -8.10
CA PRO A 89 9.07 -2.29 -9.40
C PRO A 89 7.73 -1.69 -9.87
N HIS A 90 7.78 -0.80 -10.87
CA HIS A 90 6.60 -0.25 -11.54
C HIS A 90 6.36 -0.97 -12.87
N PRO A 91 5.31 -1.80 -12.96
CA PRO A 91 4.98 -2.49 -14.19
C PRO A 91 4.39 -1.51 -15.21
N VAL A 92 4.90 -1.55 -16.43
CA VAL A 92 4.41 -0.78 -17.58
C VAL A 92 4.16 -1.72 -18.74
N TRP A 93 2.95 -1.70 -19.26
CA TRP A 93 2.59 -2.51 -20.42
C TRP A 93 3.00 -1.80 -21.71
N VAL A 94 3.63 -2.54 -22.62
CA VAL A 94 4.07 -2.03 -23.92
C VAL A 94 3.73 -3.00 -25.04
N LYS A 95 3.44 -2.45 -26.22
CA LYS A 95 3.34 -3.19 -27.48
C LYS A 95 4.56 -2.88 -28.32
N TRP A 96 5.29 -3.92 -28.72
CA TRP A 96 6.40 -3.80 -29.64
C TRP A 96 5.89 -3.69 -31.07
N MET A 97 6.32 -2.64 -31.77
CA MET A 97 5.94 -2.41 -33.15
C MET A 97 7.15 -2.06 -33.99
N ASP A 98 7.27 -2.73 -35.13
CA ASP A 98 8.10 -2.26 -36.24
C ASP A 98 7.29 -1.26 -37.08
N LYS A 99 7.79 -0.01 -37.20
CA LYS A 99 7.15 1.05 -37.98
C LYS A 99 6.98 0.69 -39.46
N GLN A 100 7.92 -0.03 -40.06
CA GLN A 100 7.87 -0.36 -41.49
C GLN A 100 6.69 -1.28 -41.83
N LYS A 101 6.29 -2.15 -40.89
CA LYS A 101 5.12 -3.03 -41.07
C LYS A 101 3.79 -2.27 -41.11
N ASN A 102 3.72 -1.08 -40.51
CA ASN A 102 2.52 -0.24 -40.54
C ASN A 102 2.56 0.79 -41.68
N ASN A 103 3.73 1.25 -42.07
CA ASN A 103 3.92 2.16 -43.20
C ASN A 103 5.14 1.72 -44.01
N ARG A 104 4.89 1.19 -45.21
CA ARG A 104 5.93 0.69 -46.13
C ARG A 104 6.94 1.77 -46.56
N GLN A 105 6.58 3.05 -46.46
CA GLN A 105 7.45 4.18 -46.78
C GLN A 105 8.35 4.59 -45.58
N SER A 106 8.10 4.05 -44.38
CA SER A 106 8.92 4.31 -43.21
C SER A 106 10.11 3.35 -43.12
N ALA A 107 11.26 3.86 -42.67
CA ALA A 107 12.39 3.02 -42.31
C ALA A 107 12.03 2.04 -41.18
N SER A 108 12.64 0.85 -41.18
CA SER A 108 12.50 -0.09 -40.05
C SER A 108 12.98 0.58 -38.77
N LYS A 109 12.05 0.75 -37.83
CA LYS A 109 12.33 1.30 -36.51
C LYS A 109 11.41 0.62 -35.50
N TRP A 110 12.03 -0.12 -34.60
CA TRP A 110 11.35 -0.75 -33.49
C TRP A 110 11.01 0.27 -32.41
N ILE A 111 9.74 0.31 -32.02
CA ILE A 111 9.24 1.16 -30.94
C ILE A 111 8.44 0.33 -29.95
N ALA A 112 8.53 0.72 -28.68
CA ALA A 112 7.64 0.24 -27.63
C ALA A 112 6.54 1.28 -27.40
N VAL A 113 5.29 0.90 -27.64
CA VAL A 113 4.13 1.78 -27.43
C VAL A 113 3.41 1.39 -26.15
N ARG A 114 3.28 2.34 -25.22
CA ARG A 114 2.60 2.09 -23.95
C ARG A 114 1.14 1.69 -24.14
N LEU A 115 0.71 0.72 -23.35
CA LEU A 115 -0.66 0.22 -23.33
C LEU A 115 -1.31 0.54 -21.99
N SER A 116 -2.52 1.11 -22.03
CA SER A 116 -3.38 1.26 -20.85
C SER A 116 -4.23 0.01 -20.58
N ARG A 117 -4.50 -0.80 -21.61
CA ARG A 117 -5.39 -1.97 -21.57
C ARG A 117 -4.71 -3.21 -22.18
N PRO A 118 -3.71 -3.80 -21.50
CA PRO A 118 -2.97 -4.96 -22.02
C PRO A 118 -3.88 -6.17 -22.30
N GLY A 119 -4.87 -6.46 -21.44
CA GLY A 119 -5.81 -7.56 -21.68
C GLY A 119 -6.67 -7.41 -22.93
N THR A 120 -6.92 -6.19 -23.42
CA THR A 120 -7.57 -5.99 -24.73
C THR A 120 -6.60 -6.30 -25.87
N ALA A 121 -5.35 -5.83 -25.76
CA ALA A 121 -4.32 -6.10 -26.76
C ALA A 121 -3.98 -7.61 -26.85
N ALA A 122 -4.04 -8.32 -25.72
CA ALA A 122 -3.80 -9.76 -25.62
C ALA A 122 -4.82 -10.60 -26.41
N ARG A 123 -6.02 -10.07 -26.73
CA ARG A 123 -7.04 -10.79 -27.53
C ARG A 123 -6.67 -10.93 -29.01
N SER A 124 -5.59 -10.30 -29.46
CA SER A 124 -5.11 -10.47 -30.83
C SER A 124 -4.72 -11.92 -31.08
N LYS A 125 -5.13 -12.47 -32.24
CA LYS A 125 -4.78 -13.84 -32.66
C LYS A 125 -3.27 -14.08 -32.79
N SER A 126 -2.48 -13.00 -32.91
CA SER A 126 -1.02 -13.05 -32.96
C SER A 126 -0.36 -13.31 -31.60
N ILE A 127 -1.12 -13.33 -30.51
CA ILE A 127 -0.62 -13.48 -29.15
C ILE A 127 -0.82 -14.96 -28.73
N PRO A 128 0.26 -15.67 -28.36
CA PRO A 128 0.17 -17.05 -27.86
C PRO A 128 -0.81 -17.17 -26.69
N ASP A 129 -1.50 -18.31 -26.57
CA ASP A 129 -2.44 -18.56 -25.46
C ASP A 129 -1.75 -18.42 -24.10
N GLU A 130 -0.56 -18.98 -23.95
CA GLU A 130 0.27 -18.87 -22.73
C GLU A 130 0.58 -17.42 -22.37
N ALA A 131 0.99 -16.60 -23.34
CA ALA A 131 1.25 -15.18 -23.11
C ALA A 131 -0.02 -14.44 -22.69
N ARG A 132 -1.19 -14.85 -23.21
CA ARG A 132 -2.50 -14.30 -22.83
C ARG A 132 -2.84 -14.58 -21.37
N GLU A 133 -2.59 -15.80 -20.91
CA GLU A 133 -2.80 -16.22 -19.53
C GLU A 133 -1.85 -15.48 -18.58
N LEU A 134 -0.57 -15.39 -18.92
CA LEU A 134 0.44 -14.64 -18.16
C LEU A 134 0.10 -13.15 -18.06
N ILE A 135 -0.41 -12.54 -19.13
CA ILE A 135 -0.89 -11.15 -19.10
C ILE A 135 -2.05 -11.01 -18.10
N ALA A 136 -3.02 -11.91 -18.12
CA ALA A 136 -4.16 -11.87 -17.20
C ALA A 136 -3.72 -12.05 -15.74
N GLU A 137 -2.82 -12.99 -15.48
CA GLU A 137 -2.25 -13.25 -14.16
C GLU A 137 -1.48 -12.03 -13.63
N ALA A 138 -0.62 -11.44 -14.46
CA ALA A 138 0.10 -10.21 -14.13
C ALA A 138 -0.86 -9.06 -13.84
N GLN A 139 -1.92 -8.87 -14.62
CA GLN A 139 -2.93 -7.84 -14.34
C GLN A 139 -3.58 -8.03 -12.96
N ALA A 140 -3.98 -9.26 -12.62
CA ALA A 140 -4.57 -9.56 -11.32
C ALA A 140 -3.58 -9.34 -10.16
N LEU A 141 -2.30 -9.67 -10.35
CA LEU A 141 -1.24 -9.42 -9.37
C LEU A 141 -0.99 -7.91 -9.16
N ILE A 142 -0.88 -7.16 -10.26
CA ILE A 142 -0.69 -5.70 -10.24
C ILE A 142 -1.83 -5.03 -9.48
N GLU A 143 -3.06 -5.46 -9.71
CA GLU A 143 -4.23 -4.91 -9.05
C GLU A 143 -4.25 -5.20 -7.54
N ARG A 144 -3.92 -6.44 -7.14
CA ARG A 144 -3.78 -6.82 -5.73
C ARG A 144 -2.70 -5.97 -5.03
N ARG A 145 -1.53 -5.85 -5.66
CA ARG A 145 -0.42 -5.04 -5.17
C ARG A 145 -0.78 -3.55 -5.07
N ALA A 146 -1.49 -3.00 -6.05
CA ALA A 146 -1.94 -1.61 -6.05
C ALA A 146 -2.89 -1.33 -4.87
N ARG A 147 -3.85 -2.22 -4.62
CA ARG A 147 -4.74 -2.14 -3.44
C ARG A 147 -3.94 -2.13 -2.13
N PHE A 148 -2.96 -3.03 -2.01
CA PHE A 148 -2.11 -3.08 -0.83
C PHE A 148 -1.35 -1.77 -0.59
N ILE A 149 -0.72 -1.22 -1.64
CA ILE A 149 -0.03 0.08 -1.59
C ILE A 149 -1.01 1.21 -1.20
N ASP A 150 -2.23 1.19 -1.71
CA ASP A 150 -3.22 2.21 -1.37
C ASP A 150 -3.69 2.12 0.09
N HIS A 151 -3.74 0.92 0.68
CA HIS A 151 -3.93 0.78 2.13
C HIS A 151 -2.77 1.40 2.92
N LEU A 152 -1.52 1.15 2.52
CA LEU A 152 -0.35 1.78 3.16
C LEU A 152 -0.38 3.31 3.07
N LYS A 153 -0.76 3.87 1.91
CA LYS A 153 -0.93 5.33 1.76
C LYS A 153 -1.95 5.89 2.74
N ARG A 154 -3.09 5.21 2.90
CA ARG A 154 -4.16 5.64 3.84
C ARG A 154 -3.66 5.60 5.28
N ILE A 155 -2.92 4.55 5.66
CA ILE A 155 -2.31 4.44 6.99
C ILE A 155 -1.32 5.58 7.22
N ASN A 156 -0.39 5.82 6.28
CA ASN A 156 0.58 6.92 6.39
C ASN A 156 -0.09 8.29 6.50
N LYS A 157 -1.17 8.52 5.75
CA LYS A 157 -1.97 9.76 5.85
C LYS A 157 -2.63 9.89 7.22
N ALA A 158 -3.19 8.82 7.76
CA ALA A 158 -3.82 8.82 9.08
C ALA A 158 -2.79 9.08 10.20
N ILE A 159 -1.61 8.45 10.14
CA ILE A 159 -0.50 8.71 11.07
C ILE A 159 -0.06 10.17 10.99
N GLY A 160 0.11 10.71 9.78
CA GLY A 160 0.47 12.12 9.58
C GLY A 160 -0.55 13.08 10.15
N ALA A 161 -1.85 12.83 9.92
CA ALA A 161 -2.92 13.64 10.49
C ALA A 161 -2.97 13.56 12.02
N ALA A 162 -2.80 12.37 12.60
CA ALA A 162 -2.76 12.20 14.06
C ALA A 162 -1.63 13.04 14.68
N ARG A 163 -0.43 13.03 14.07
CA ARG A 163 0.71 13.85 14.49
C ARG A 163 0.42 15.35 14.42
N SER A 164 -0.26 15.82 13.37
CA SER A 164 -0.59 17.25 13.24
C SER A 164 -1.68 17.71 14.21
N THR A 165 -2.62 16.83 14.58
CA THR A 165 -3.70 17.15 15.54
C THR A 165 -3.30 17.04 17.01
N ARG A 166 -2.16 16.42 17.33
CA ARG A 166 -1.62 16.28 18.69
C ARG A 166 -0.11 16.56 18.72
N PRO A 167 0.31 17.81 18.47
CA PRO A 167 1.72 18.17 18.51
C PRO A 167 2.35 17.99 19.91
N ASP A 168 1.53 18.00 20.96
CA ASP A 168 1.87 17.74 22.36
C ASP A 168 2.27 16.28 22.66
N LEU A 169 1.93 15.34 21.76
CA LEU A 169 2.39 13.95 21.82
C LEU A 169 3.57 13.67 20.88
N GLY A 170 4.07 14.69 20.18
CA GLY A 170 5.31 14.60 19.42
C GLY A 170 6.48 14.33 20.37
N PHE A 171 7.40 13.44 19.95
CA PHE A 171 8.67 13.21 20.63
C PHE A 171 9.33 14.58 20.93
N GLN A 172 9.33 14.99 22.20
CA GLN A 172 10.25 16.02 22.66
C GLN A 172 11.63 15.39 22.51
N HIS A 173 12.37 15.85 21.50
CA HIS A 173 13.81 15.69 21.47
C HIS A 173 14.31 16.39 22.73
N THR A 174 14.63 15.62 23.78
CA THR A 174 15.44 16.12 24.87
C THR A 174 16.78 16.44 24.25
N GLY A 175 16.97 17.71 23.88
CA GLY A 175 18.28 18.23 23.55
C GLY A 175 19.13 18.14 24.81
N GLU A 176 19.79 17.01 25.00
CA GLU A 176 21.01 16.97 25.79
C GLU A 176 22.10 17.58 24.91
N GLY A 177 22.11 18.91 24.90
CA GLY A 177 23.33 19.66 24.65
C GLY A 177 24.02 19.84 26.00
N GLU A 178 25.09 19.08 26.20
CA GLU A 178 26.30 19.47 26.93
C GLU A 178 27.48 18.69 26.33
#